data_AF-A0A329RPA3-F1
#
_entry.id   AF-A0A329RPA3-F1
#
_cell.length_a   1.000
_cell.length_b   1.000
_cell.length_c   1.000
_cell.angle_alpha   90.00
_cell.angle_beta   90.00
_cell.angle_gamma   90.00
#
_symmetry.space_group_name_H-M   'P 1'
#
loop_
_entity.id
_entity.type
_entity.pdbx_description
1 polymer ?
#
loop_
_entity_poly.entity_id
_entity_poly.type
_entity_poly.pdbx_seq_one_letter_code
_entity_poly.pdbx_strand_id
1 'polypeptide(L)'
;MEADGYHGNFDAAKFEKWFLTLCKVLKEKYGVCYIHMDGASYHKRQINKDPTMKSNRAEIMNWLAKHVSKDIDFTQVKTKLVKIIDEHRPKTEYQTQKIVVEYDHLLYLLLHITQLNNPQN
;
A
#
# COMPACT_ATOMS: atom_id res chain seq x y z
N MET A 1 -6.25 27.78 -20.16
CA MET A 1 -7.28 26.78 -19.83
C MET A 1 -6.52 25.56 -19.35
N GLU A 2 -6.28 25.48 -18.04
CA GLU A 2 -5.69 24.29 -17.45
C GLU A 2 -6.78 23.24 -17.37
N ALA A 3 -6.48 22.03 -17.82
CA ALA A 3 -7.27 20.87 -17.46
C ALA A 3 -7.04 20.63 -15.96
N ASP A 4 -7.82 21.31 -15.13
CA ASP A 4 -8.11 20.95 -13.75
C ASP A 4 -8.93 19.65 -13.75
N GLY A 5 -8.31 18.62 -14.32
CA GLY A 5 -8.92 17.33 -14.54
C GLY A 5 -9.41 16.75 -13.22
N TYR A 6 -10.57 16.12 -13.29
CA TYR A 6 -11.22 15.31 -12.25
C TYR A 6 -10.26 14.50 -11.33
N HIS A 7 -9.07 14.14 -11.81
CA HIS A 7 -8.03 13.40 -11.07
C HIS A 7 -6.96 14.24 -10.36
N GLY A 8 -6.85 15.55 -10.62
CA GLY A 8 -5.76 16.39 -10.10
C GLY A 8 -5.86 16.68 -8.61
N ASN A 9 -7.07 16.62 -8.03
CA ASN A 9 -7.32 16.91 -6.62
C ASN A 9 -7.75 15.69 -5.80
N PHE A 10 -7.74 14.48 -6.38
CA PHE A 10 -8.14 13.27 -5.68
C PHE A 10 -6.91 12.47 -5.24
N ASP A 11 -6.54 12.64 -3.97
CA ASP A 11 -5.38 12.01 -3.35
C ASP A 11 -5.77 10.85 -2.42
N ALA A 12 -4.77 10.12 -1.93
CA ALA A 12 -4.98 8.98 -1.04
C ALA A 12 -5.73 9.36 0.25
N ALA A 13 -5.48 10.54 0.82
CA ALA A 13 -6.12 10.95 2.08
C ALA A 13 -7.62 11.22 1.89
N LYS A 14 -7.98 11.91 0.80
CA LYS A 14 -9.39 12.13 0.43
C LYS A 14 -10.09 10.82 0.11
N PHE A 15 -9.45 9.95 -0.65
CA PHE A 15 -9.99 8.62 -0.95
C PHE A 15 -10.23 7.83 0.34
N GLU A 16 -9.26 7.75 1.23
CA GLU A 16 -9.36 6.99 2.49
C GLU A 16 -10.49 7.50 3.39
N LYS A 17 -10.68 8.83 3.47
CA LYS A 17 -11.78 9.42 4.24
C LYS A 17 -13.14 9.04 3.66
N TRP A 18 -13.29 9.12 2.34
CA TRP A 18 -14.49 8.68 1.64
C TRP A 18 -14.71 7.17 1.81
N PHE A 19 -13.65 6.38 1.66
CA PHE A 19 -13.70 4.93 1.69
C PHE A 19 -14.06 4.39 3.08
N LEU A 20 -13.54 5.00 4.15
CA LEU A 20 -13.95 4.70 5.52
C LEU A 20 -15.45 4.94 5.73
N THR A 21 -15.97 6.04 5.19
CA THR A 21 -17.40 6.35 5.25
C THR A 21 -18.23 5.32 4.47
N LEU A 22 -17.75 4.92 3.29
CA LEU A 22 -18.36 3.88 2.49
C LEU A 22 -18.44 2.55 3.24
N CYS A 23 -17.32 2.05 3.80
CA CYS A 23 -17.30 0.79 4.54
C CYS A 23 -18.27 0.81 5.73
N LYS A 24 -18.34 1.91 6.47
CA LYS A 24 -19.31 2.07 7.55
C LYS A 24 -20.76 1.92 7.04
N VAL A 25 -21.13 2.64 5.99
CA VAL A 25 -22.48 2.58 5.41
C VAL A 25 -22.80 1.19 4.86
N LEU A 26 -21.82 0.54 4.21
CA LEU A 26 -21.99 -0.81 3.70
C LEU A 26 -22.27 -1.80 4.84
N LYS A 27 -21.48 -1.75 5.91
CA LYS A 27 -21.67 -2.58 7.09
C LYS A 27 -23.04 -2.39 7.72
N GLU A 28 -23.46 -1.13 7.91
CA GLU A 28 -24.74 -0.79 8.53
C GLU A 28 -25.95 -1.21 7.69
N LYS A 29 -25.89 -1.07 6.36
CA LYS A 29 -27.05 -1.28 5.47
C LYS A 29 -27.10 -2.66 4.83
N TYR A 30 -25.95 -3.27 4.59
CA TYR A 30 -25.84 -4.49 3.78
C TYR A 30 -25.01 -5.59 4.45
N GLY A 31 -24.38 -5.32 5.60
CA GLY A 31 -23.51 -6.28 6.28
C GLY A 31 -22.13 -6.41 5.60
N VAL A 32 -21.57 -7.62 5.62
CA VAL A 32 -20.25 -7.90 5.04
C VAL A 32 -20.31 -7.82 3.51
N CYS A 33 -19.38 -7.09 2.90
CA CYS A 33 -19.31 -6.89 1.45
C CYS A 33 -17.96 -7.33 0.87
N TYR A 34 -18.00 -7.75 -0.40
CA TYR A 34 -16.81 -7.95 -1.25
C TYR A 34 -16.60 -6.70 -2.10
N ILE A 35 -15.53 -5.97 -1.82
CA ILE A 35 -15.21 -4.69 -2.46
C ILE A 35 -14.15 -4.94 -3.53
N HIS A 36 -14.42 -4.51 -4.75
CA HIS A 36 -13.46 -4.55 -5.86
C HIS A 36 -12.95 -3.13 -6.13
N MET A 37 -11.62 -2.96 -6.17
CA MET A 37 -10.98 -1.67 -6.49
C MET A 37 -10.00 -1.86 -7.64
N ASP A 38 -9.90 -0.86 -8.51
CA ASP A 38 -8.85 -0.82 -9.53
C ASP A 38 -7.46 -0.58 -8.90
N GLY A 39 -6.42 -0.71 -9.73
CA GLY A 39 -5.03 -0.54 -9.32
C GLY A 39 -4.55 0.91 -9.21
N ALA A 40 -5.42 1.91 -9.06
CA ALA A 40 -5.02 3.32 -8.97
C ALA A 40 -4.02 3.56 -7.82
N SER A 41 -3.07 4.48 -8.04
CA SER A 41 -1.97 4.73 -7.09
C SER A 41 -2.47 5.20 -5.72
N TYR A 42 -3.52 6.02 -5.69
CA TYR A 42 -4.11 6.54 -4.46
C TYR A 42 -4.90 5.47 -3.65
N HIS A 43 -5.25 4.32 -4.24
CA HIS A 43 -5.79 3.17 -3.50
C HIS A 43 -4.71 2.40 -2.72
N LYS A 44 -3.42 2.61 -3.06
CA LYS A 44 -2.28 1.78 -2.65
C LYS A 44 -1.30 2.54 -1.75
N ARG A 45 -1.79 3.42 -0.88
CA ARG A 45 -0.93 4.08 0.12
C ARG A 45 -0.41 3.03 1.11
N GLN A 46 0.85 2.65 0.94
CA GLN A 46 1.55 1.74 1.84
C GLN A 46 1.74 2.39 3.21
N ILE A 47 1.37 1.67 4.27
CA ILE A 47 1.50 2.14 5.67
C ILE A 47 2.76 1.61 6.36
N ASN A 48 3.32 0.51 5.86
CA ASN A 48 4.53 -0.12 6.37
C ASN A 48 5.70 0.07 5.41
N LYS A 49 5.99 1.32 5.02
CA LYS A 49 7.10 1.63 4.12
C LYS A 49 8.44 1.30 4.76
N ASP A 50 9.21 0.47 4.09
CA ASP A 50 10.59 0.16 4.36
C ASP A 50 11.55 1.17 3.70
N PRO A 51 12.72 1.44 4.31
CA PRO A 51 13.75 2.26 3.71
C PRO A 51 14.26 1.69 2.39
N THR A 52 14.65 2.57 1.49
CA THR A 52 15.21 2.20 0.18
C THR A 52 16.64 2.70 0.03
N MET A 53 17.29 2.43 -1.10
CA MET A 53 18.58 3.05 -1.44
C MET A 53 18.54 4.59 -1.44
N LYS A 54 17.35 5.21 -1.56
CA LYS A 54 17.18 6.66 -1.46
C LYS A 54 17.09 7.18 -0.02
N SER A 55 16.71 6.32 0.93
CA SER A 55 16.64 6.65 2.37
C SER A 55 18.02 6.98 2.93
N ASN A 56 18.08 7.81 3.96
CA ASN A 56 19.36 8.10 4.59
C ASN A 56 19.85 6.89 5.42
N ARG A 57 21.13 6.88 5.79
CA ARG A 57 21.72 5.73 6.51
C ARG A 57 21.07 5.52 7.88
N ALA A 58 20.74 6.60 8.59
CA ALA A 58 20.12 6.53 9.91
C ALA A 58 18.73 5.87 9.85
N GLU A 59 17.92 6.20 8.83
CA GLU A 59 16.62 5.55 8.58
C GLU A 59 16.76 4.05 8.37
N ILE A 60 17.73 3.64 7.54
CA ILE A 60 18.04 2.23 7.27
C ILE A 60 18.42 1.50 8.56
N MET A 61 19.34 2.08 9.34
CA MET A 61 19.81 1.49 10.59
C MET A 61 18.69 1.38 11.64
N ASN A 62 17.90 2.44 11.80
CA ASN A 62 16.77 2.46 12.74
C ASN A 62 15.71 1.43 12.36
N TRP A 63 15.42 1.28 11.06
CA TRP A 63 14.46 0.28 10.61
C TRP A 63 14.99 -1.13 10.87
N LEU A 64 16.24 -1.41 10.54
CA LEU A 64 16.89 -2.71 10.76
C LEU A 64 16.92 -3.07 12.25
N ALA A 65 17.31 -2.15 13.12
CA ALA A 65 17.33 -2.36 14.56
C ALA A 65 15.93 -2.64 15.16
N LYS A 66 14.86 -2.16 14.50
CA LYS A 66 13.48 -2.36 14.92
C LYS A 66 12.85 -3.66 14.40
N HIS A 67 13.23 -4.11 13.20
CA HIS A 67 12.54 -5.19 12.48
C HIS A 67 13.37 -6.47 12.31
N VAL A 68 14.69 -6.41 12.52
CA VAL A 68 15.60 -7.54 12.36
C VAL A 68 16.25 -7.86 13.70
N SER A 69 16.55 -9.13 13.95
CA SER A 69 17.25 -9.59 15.16
C SER A 69 18.67 -8.99 15.26
N LYS A 70 19.24 -9.05 16.47
CA LYS A 70 20.37 -8.20 16.93
C LYS A 70 21.73 -8.41 16.26
N ASP A 71 21.86 -9.29 15.27
CA ASP A 71 23.15 -9.68 14.69
C ASP A 71 23.50 -8.93 13.39
N ILE A 72 23.06 -7.68 13.26
CA ILE A 72 23.39 -6.85 12.11
C ILE A 72 24.70 -6.10 12.35
N ASP A 73 25.68 -6.36 11.49
CA ASP A 73 26.87 -5.52 11.38
C ASP A 73 26.56 -4.20 10.64
N PHE A 74 26.38 -3.13 11.41
CA PHE A 74 26.13 -1.79 10.91
C PHE A 74 27.37 -1.08 10.35
N THR A 75 28.54 -1.71 10.30
CA THR A 75 29.71 -1.14 9.60
C THR A 75 29.65 -1.36 8.09
N GLN A 76 28.78 -2.27 7.64
CA GLN A 76 28.64 -2.62 6.23
C GLN A 76 28.17 -1.44 5.35
N VAL A 77 28.52 -1.54 4.07
CA VAL A 77 28.08 -0.59 3.04
C VAL A 77 26.55 -0.58 2.92
N LYS A 78 26.00 0.59 2.58
CA LYS A 78 24.55 0.83 2.49
C LYS A 78 23.81 -0.19 1.62
N THR A 79 24.42 -0.64 0.54
CA THR A 79 23.85 -1.65 -0.37
C THR A 79 23.63 -3.00 0.31
N LYS A 80 24.53 -3.44 1.17
CA LYS A 80 24.35 -4.67 1.96
C LYS A 80 23.24 -4.51 2.98
N LEU A 81 23.17 -3.37 3.67
CA LEU A 81 22.12 -3.08 4.62
C LEU A 81 20.73 -3.08 3.97
N VAL A 82 20.58 -2.50 2.78
CA VAL A 82 19.30 -2.53 2.04
C VAL A 82 18.93 -3.94 1.57
N LYS A 83 19.90 -4.78 1.18
CA LYS A 83 19.60 -6.19 0.89
C LYS A 83 19.03 -6.94 2.09
N ILE A 84 19.57 -6.68 3.29
CA ILE A 84 19.01 -7.26 4.52
C ILE A 84 17.57 -6.77 4.74
N ILE A 85 17.26 -5.50 4.44
CA ILE A 85 15.87 -5.00 4.46
C ILE A 85 15.01 -5.80 3.48
N ASP A 86 15.46 -6.01 2.24
CA ASP A 86 14.70 -6.75 1.22
C ASP A 86 14.39 -8.20 1.66
N GLU A 87 15.30 -8.84 2.38
CA GLU A 87 15.13 -10.19 2.94
C GLU A 87 14.16 -10.26 4.12
N HIS A 88 14.02 -9.16 4.88
CA HIS A 88 13.24 -9.11 6.12
C HIS A 88 11.98 -8.25 6.03
N ARG A 89 11.73 -7.60 4.89
CA ARG A 89 10.59 -6.70 4.76
C ARG A 89 9.28 -7.48 4.92
N PRO A 90 8.33 -6.96 5.72
CA PRO A 90 7.03 -7.60 5.86
C PRO A 90 6.23 -7.48 4.56
N LYS A 91 5.15 -8.27 4.48
CA LYS A 91 4.16 -8.14 3.41
C LYS A 91 3.65 -6.69 3.35
N THR A 92 3.58 -6.11 2.16
CA THR A 92 3.06 -4.76 1.97
C THR A 92 1.62 -4.64 2.48
N GLU A 93 1.39 -3.65 3.33
CA GLU A 93 0.07 -3.30 3.86
C GLU A 93 -0.38 -1.96 3.31
N TYR A 94 -1.62 -1.91 2.83
CA TYR A 94 -2.25 -0.69 2.35
C TYR A 94 -3.28 -0.17 3.35
N GLN A 95 -3.40 1.16 3.46
CA GLN A 95 -4.41 1.76 4.36
C GLN A 95 -5.83 1.29 4.03
N THR A 96 -6.14 1.12 2.74
CA THR A 96 -7.44 0.67 2.27
C THR A 96 -7.77 -0.75 2.73
N GLN A 97 -6.79 -1.66 2.76
CA GLN A 97 -6.95 -2.99 3.34
C GLN A 97 -7.28 -2.92 4.83
N LYS A 98 -6.57 -2.07 5.58
CA LYS A 98 -6.82 -1.87 7.01
C LYS A 98 -8.25 -1.39 7.27
N ILE A 99 -8.71 -0.41 6.50
CA ILE A 99 -10.09 0.11 6.59
C ILE A 99 -11.10 -1.01 6.30
N VAL A 100 -10.96 -1.75 5.20
CA VAL A 100 -11.90 -2.83 4.85
C VAL A 100 -11.99 -3.88 5.97
N VAL A 101 -10.85 -4.31 6.51
CA VAL A 101 -10.81 -5.34 7.56
C VAL A 101 -11.44 -4.85 8.87
N GLU A 102 -11.32 -3.55 9.20
CA GLU A 102 -11.95 -2.96 10.39
C GLU A 102 -13.49 -3.07 10.37
N TYR A 103 -14.10 -3.16 9.18
CA TYR A 103 -15.55 -3.32 8.99
C TYR A 103 -15.96 -4.74 8.57
N ASP A 104 -15.06 -5.73 8.73
CA ASP A 104 -15.22 -7.13 8.32
C ASP A 104 -15.50 -7.34 6.82
N HIS A 105 -15.14 -6.40 5.97
CA HIS A 105 -15.27 -6.55 4.53
C HIS A 105 -14.11 -7.35 3.93
N LEU A 106 -14.23 -7.73 2.66
CA LEU A 106 -13.13 -8.31 1.87
C LEU A 106 -12.78 -7.37 0.72
N LEU A 107 -11.49 -7.21 0.43
CA LEU A 107 -10.99 -6.34 -0.62
C LEU A 107 -10.26 -7.13 -1.71
N TYR A 108 -10.70 -6.95 -2.95
CA TYR A 108 -10.02 -7.42 -4.16
C TYR A 108 -9.46 -6.22 -4.92
N LEU A 109 -8.13 -6.11 -4.95
CA LEU A 109 -7.44 -5.10 -5.74
C LEU A 109 -7.12 -5.70 -7.12
N LEU A 110 -7.71 -5.15 -8.18
CA LEU A 110 -7.37 -5.50 -9.54
C LEU A 110 -5.98 -4.93 -9.85
N LEU A 111 -4.95 -5.75 -9.65
CA LEU A 111 -3.65 -5.53 -10.27
C LEU A 111 -3.87 -5.62 -11.77
N HIS A 112 -3.40 -4.62 -12.52
CA HIS A 112 -3.54 -4.53 -13.99
C HIS A 112 -3.48 -5.92 -14.64
N ILE A 113 -4.63 -6.43 -15.10
CA ILE A 113 -4.66 -7.47 -16.11
C ILE A 113 -4.26 -6.75 -17.40
N THR A 114 -2.97 -6.65 -17.67
CA THR A 114 -2.54 -6.51 -19.06
C THR A 114 -3.05 -7.73 -19.80
N GLN A 115 -3.90 -7.49 -20.80
CA GLN A 115 -4.47 -8.41 -21.78
C GLN A 115 -5.82 -9.02 -21.38
N LEU A 116 -6.90 -8.26 -21.64
CA LEU A 116 -8.05 -8.89 -22.27
C LEU A 116 -7.53 -9.52 -23.55
N ASN A 117 -7.39 -10.85 -23.55
CA ASN A 117 -7.24 -11.62 -24.77
C ASN A 117 -8.37 -11.20 -25.70
N ASN A 118 -7.99 -10.53 -26.78
CA ASN A 118 -8.85 -10.28 -27.91
C ASN A 118 -9.13 -11.65 -28.54
N PRO A 119 -10.36 -12.20 -28.54
CA PRO A 119 -10.64 -13.31 -29.43
C PRO A 119 -10.65 -12.72 -30.84
N GLN A 120 -9.54 -12.86 -31.56
CA GLN A 120 -9.59 -12.74 -33.01
C GLN A 120 -10.41 -13.93 -33.53
N ASN A 121 -11.44 -13.57 -34.32
CA ASN A 121 -12.22 -14.35 -35.29
C ASN A 121 -11.87 -15.83 -35.44
#